data_AF-E3N0N4-F1
#
_entry.id   AF-E3N0N4-F1
#
_cell.length_a   1.000
_cell.length_b   1.000
_cell.length_c   1.000
_cell.angle_alpha   90.00
_cell.angle_beta   90.00
_cell.angle_gamma   90.00
#
_symmetry.space_group_name_H-M   'P 1'
#
loop_
_entity.id
_entity.type
_entity.pdbx_description
1 polymer ?
#
loop_
_entity_poly.entity_id
_entity_poly.type
_entity_poly.pdbx_seq_one_letter_code
_entity_poly.pdbx_strand_id
1 'polypeptide(L)'
;MDINGLRMRIAVTNGSPLALYFYPDDPKTVGVFNRRRMLQWKNVGLSPKQSMERVFDITKCPSLNKLVVNGKTDYDVFSVLDVVPKVSELKIYPNCRNAFSSSITSFEPSFSNREEFQRVWMSNVDCLCIYDDDLSSVQFNLNDLLASNAVSLELSEVPMSLRDLKKFFSCWLNKTSNHRLEHLSVNTFKDINEDVLLDGLGATRFTENRTREFRSTNMFPKFTEFAGGFDLRRIDGQLAAITFGNTFWTTYINFDVRR
;
A
#
# COMPACT_ATOMS: atom_id res chain seq x y z
N MET A 1 18.51 4.45 3.58
CA MET A 1 18.59 5.29 2.36
C MET A 1 17.40 4.90 1.51
N ASP A 2 16.32 5.67 1.61
CA ASP A 2 15.21 5.51 0.69
C ASP A 2 15.66 6.06 -0.66
N ILE A 3 15.57 5.19 -1.66
CA ILE A 3 16.04 5.46 -3.01
C ILE A 3 14.94 6.25 -3.70
N ASN A 4 15.23 7.49 -4.12
CA ASN A 4 14.36 8.24 -5.01
C ASN A 4 14.28 7.52 -6.36
N GLY A 5 13.08 7.36 -6.89
CA GLY A 5 12.82 6.72 -8.18
C GLY A 5 11.78 5.62 -8.15
N LEU A 6 11.84 4.80 -9.18
CA LEU A 6 10.94 3.68 -9.39
C LEU A 6 11.68 2.37 -9.12
N ARG A 7 11.12 1.55 -8.23
CA ARG A 7 11.65 0.22 -7.93
C ARG A 7 10.62 -0.85 -8.22
N MET A 8 11.05 -1.88 -8.92
CA MET A 8 10.22 -3.00 -9.34
C MET A 8 10.83 -4.30 -8.84
N ARG A 9 10.01 -5.25 -8.36
CA ARG A 9 10.48 -6.56 -7.91
C ARG A 9 9.59 -7.67 -8.44
N ILE A 10 10.22 -8.69 -9.02
CA ILE A 10 9.58 -9.92 -9.48
C ILE A 10 10.16 -11.12 -8.69
N ALA A 11 9.29 -12.06 -8.34
CA ALA A 11 9.69 -13.34 -7.78
C ALA A 11 9.95 -14.31 -8.94
N VAL A 12 11.21 -14.55 -9.27
CA VAL A 12 11.59 -15.47 -10.35
C VAL A 12 11.37 -16.91 -9.87
N THR A 13 11.07 -17.82 -10.80
CA THR A 13 10.79 -19.25 -10.54
C THR A 13 11.88 -19.98 -9.74
N ASN A 14 13.12 -19.50 -9.77
CA ASN A 14 14.24 -20.03 -8.99
C ASN A 14 14.27 -19.54 -7.51
N GLY A 15 13.22 -18.84 -7.06
CA GLY A 15 13.08 -18.31 -5.70
C GLY A 15 13.92 -17.08 -5.37
N SER A 16 14.81 -16.64 -6.28
CA SER A 16 15.60 -15.41 -6.07
C SER A 16 14.82 -14.19 -6.57
N PRO A 17 14.56 -13.18 -5.72
CA PRO A 17 13.91 -11.96 -6.18
C PRO A 17 14.83 -11.20 -7.13
N LEU A 18 14.30 -10.83 -8.30
CA LEU A 18 14.92 -9.86 -9.18
C LEU A 18 14.29 -8.50 -8.88
N ALA A 19 15.09 -7.50 -8.56
CA ALA A 19 14.61 -6.13 -8.45
C ALA A 19 15.36 -5.19 -9.39
N LEU A 20 14.61 -4.32 -10.05
CA LEU A 20 15.11 -3.25 -10.90
C LEU A 20 14.90 -1.91 -10.20
N TYR A 21 15.89 -1.04 -10.28
CA TYR A 21 15.91 0.30 -9.70
C TYR A 21 16.20 1.29 -10.81
N PHE A 22 15.26 2.22 -11.02
CA PHE A 22 15.38 3.30 -11.97
C PHE A 22 15.58 4.59 -11.19
N TYR A 23 16.75 5.20 -11.39
CA TYR A 23 17.17 6.40 -10.67
C TYR A 23 16.90 7.63 -11.55
N PRO A 24 16.06 8.59 -11.10
CA PRO A 24 15.79 9.82 -11.84
C PRO A 24 17.08 10.61 -12.15
N ASP A 25 18.02 10.62 -11.21
CA ASP A 25 19.29 11.35 -11.33
C ASP A 25 20.31 10.65 -12.26
N ASP A 26 20.11 9.36 -12.55
CA ASP A 26 20.97 8.59 -13.47
C ASP A 26 20.14 7.67 -14.38
N PRO A 27 19.43 8.23 -15.37
CA PRO A 27 18.58 7.45 -16.26
C PRO A 27 19.37 6.52 -17.20
N LYS A 28 20.69 6.70 -17.29
CA LYS A 28 21.60 5.90 -18.11
C LYS A 28 21.99 4.59 -17.42
N THR A 29 21.65 4.40 -16.16
CA THR A 29 21.89 3.15 -15.45
C THR A 29 20.60 2.58 -14.86
N VAL A 30 20.56 1.26 -14.77
CA VAL A 30 19.51 0.53 -14.04
C VAL A 30 20.21 -0.28 -12.97
N GLY A 31 19.82 -0.05 -11.71
CA GLY A 31 20.25 -0.90 -10.61
C GLY A 31 19.53 -2.24 -10.71
N VAL A 32 20.26 -3.33 -10.65
CA VAL A 32 19.72 -4.69 -10.68
C VAL A 32 20.15 -5.42 -9.42
N PHE A 33 19.18 -5.77 -8.60
CA PHE A 33 19.41 -6.59 -7.41
C PHE A 33 18.97 -8.02 -7.68
N ASN A 34 19.91 -8.95 -7.55
CA ASN A 34 19.66 -10.38 -7.70
C ASN A 34 20.59 -11.16 -6.77
N ARG A 35 20.09 -12.23 -6.12
CA ARG A 35 20.88 -13.10 -5.22
C ARG A 35 21.74 -12.33 -4.21
N ARG A 36 21.15 -11.30 -3.59
CA ARG A 36 21.82 -10.41 -2.61
C ARG A 36 22.98 -9.58 -3.16
N ARG A 37 23.13 -9.48 -4.48
CA ARG A 37 24.10 -8.62 -5.15
C ARG A 37 23.37 -7.48 -5.84
N MET A 38 23.87 -6.26 -5.64
CA MET A 38 23.47 -5.11 -6.42
C MET A 38 24.47 -4.93 -7.56
N LEU A 39 23.97 -4.87 -8.78
CA LEU A 39 24.72 -4.62 -10.00
C LEU A 39 24.19 -3.33 -10.63
N GLN A 40 25.06 -2.58 -11.30
CA GLN A 40 24.62 -1.47 -12.15
C GLN A 40 24.75 -1.92 -13.60
N TRP A 41 23.65 -1.88 -14.33
CA TRP A 41 23.64 -2.16 -15.76
C TRP A 41 23.54 -0.85 -16.52
N LYS A 42 24.29 -0.73 -17.61
CA LYS A 42 24.09 0.36 -18.55
C LYS A 42 22.71 0.21 -19.17
N ASN A 43 21.86 1.22 -19.00
CA ASN A 43 20.59 1.29 -19.69
C ASN A 43 20.86 1.48 -21.19
N VAL A 44 20.40 0.55 -22.01
CA VAL A 44 20.54 0.62 -23.48
C VAL A 44 19.51 1.55 -24.13
N GLY A 45 18.92 2.46 -23.34
CA GLY A 45 17.86 3.38 -23.76
C GLY A 45 16.44 2.82 -23.60
N LEU A 46 16.25 1.78 -22.77
CA LEU A 46 14.92 1.26 -22.48
C LEU A 46 14.20 2.14 -21.47
N SER A 47 12.93 2.42 -21.72
CA SER A 47 12.04 2.97 -20.71
C SER A 47 11.74 1.94 -19.61
N PRO A 48 11.22 2.35 -18.44
CA PRO A 48 10.76 1.42 -17.42
C PRO A 48 9.71 0.42 -17.95
N LYS A 49 8.75 0.89 -18.75
CA LYS A 49 7.76 0.04 -19.44
C LYS A 49 8.43 -1.05 -20.30
N GLN A 50 9.33 -0.66 -21.20
CA GLN A 50 10.02 -1.60 -22.10
C GLN A 50 10.89 -2.60 -21.33
N SER A 51 11.52 -2.14 -20.25
CA SER A 51 12.28 -3.00 -19.35
C SER A 51 11.36 -4.06 -18.71
N MET A 52 10.15 -3.67 -18.31
CA MET A 52 9.17 -4.58 -17.72
C MET A 52 8.63 -5.59 -18.73
N GLU A 53 8.23 -5.14 -19.92
CA GLU A 53 7.80 -6.05 -21.00
C GLU A 53 8.86 -7.12 -21.26
N ARG A 54 10.13 -6.72 -21.33
CA ARG A 54 11.25 -7.65 -21.53
C ARG A 54 11.44 -8.61 -20.36
N VAL A 55 11.35 -8.15 -19.11
CA VAL A 55 11.48 -9.03 -17.95
C VAL A 55 10.34 -10.03 -17.89
N PHE A 56 9.09 -9.60 -18.13
CA PHE A 56 7.95 -10.51 -18.18
C PHE A 56 8.09 -11.53 -19.32
N ASP A 57 8.55 -11.11 -20.49
CA ASP A 57 8.79 -12.02 -21.60
C ASP A 57 9.88 -13.07 -21.27
N ILE A 58 10.96 -12.69 -20.61
CA ILE A 58 12.05 -13.62 -20.25
C ILE A 58 11.66 -14.52 -19.08
N THR A 59 11.08 -13.96 -18.02
CA THR A 59 10.85 -14.67 -16.76
C THR A 59 9.55 -15.47 -16.76
N LYS A 60 8.62 -15.16 -17.68
CA LYS A 60 7.26 -15.73 -17.75
C LYS A 60 6.49 -15.64 -16.43
N CYS A 61 6.82 -14.66 -15.58
CA CYS A 61 6.14 -14.45 -14.31
C CYS A 61 4.74 -13.87 -14.56
N PRO A 62 3.69 -14.33 -13.85
CA PRO A 62 2.33 -13.87 -14.11
C PRO A 62 2.00 -12.52 -13.45
N SER A 63 2.83 -12.06 -12.50
CA SER A 63 2.57 -10.84 -11.74
C SER A 63 3.86 -10.14 -11.31
N LEU A 64 3.74 -8.84 -11.02
CA LEU A 64 4.76 -8.08 -10.34
C LEU A 64 4.59 -8.26 -8.83
N ASN A 65 5.63 -8.65 -8.13
CA ASN A 65 5.52 -8.89 -6.70
C ASN A 65 5.49 -7.56 -5.90
N LYS A 66 6.27 -6.55 -6.31
CA LYS A 66 6.28 -5.24 -5.66
C LYS A 66 6.62 -4.12 -6.63
N LEU A 67 5.87 -3.03 -6.57
CA LEU A 67 6.14 -1.75 -7.21
C LEU A 67 6.28 -0.69 -6.11
N VAL A 68 7.37 0.07 -6.13
CA VAL A 68 7.59 1.17 -5.20
C VAL A 68 7.87 2.43 -6.00
N VAL A 69 7.10 3.47 -5.73
CA VAL A 69 7.29 4.82 -6.27
C VAL A 69 7.71 5.68 -5.09
N ASN A 70 8.85 6.37 -5.21
CA ASN A 70 9.37 7.18 -4.13
C ASN A 70 10.05 8.45 -4.63
N GLY A 71 9.66 9.59 -4.04
CA GLY A 71 10.24 10.88 -4.35
C GLY A 71 9.97 11.32 -5.79
N LYS A 72 10.69 12.36 -6.20
CA LYS A 72 10.53 12.96 -7.51
C LYS A 72 11.03 12.00 -8.59
N THR A 73 10.13 11.55 -9.46
CA THR A 73 10.48 10.69 -10.59
C THR A 73 9.68 11.06 -11.82
N ASP A 74 10.34 11.21 -12.97
CA ASP A 74 9.68 11.53 -14.24
C ASP A 74 9.23 10.26 -15.00
N TYR A 75 9.22 9.10 -14.32
CA TYR A 75 8.74 7.85 -14.90
C TYR A 75 7.23 7.75 -14.77
N ASP A 76 6.54 7.65 -15.91
CA ASP A 76 5.10 7.38 -15.95
C ASP A 76 4.79 6.00 -15.36
N VAL A 77 4.24 5.98 -14.14
CA VAL A 77 3.86 4.76 -13.42
C VAL A 77 2.68 4.07 -14.09
N PHE A 78 1.78 4.81 -14.72
CA PHE A 78 0.66 4.22 -15.44
C PHE A 78 1.14 3.41 -16.64
N SER A 79 2.18 3.86 -17.34
CA SER A 79 2.79 3.08 -18.42
C SER A 79 3.28 1.69 -17.98
N VAL A 80 3.69 1.56 -16.72
CA VAL A 80 4.08 0.28 -16.11
C VAL A 80 2.84 -0.51 -15.71
N LEU A 81 1.89 0.11 -15.00
CA LEU A 81 0.66 -0.55 -14.58
C LEU A 81 -0.15 -1.11 -15.78
N ASP A 82 -0.10 -0.45 -16.93
CA ASP A 82 -0.81 -0.86 -18.15
C ASP A 82 -0.25 -2.13 -18.79
N VAL A 83 1.03 -2.48 -18.53
CA VAL A 83 1.65 -3.70 -19.06
C VAL A 83 1.76 -4.82 -18.02
N VAL A 84 1.51 -4.52 -16.75
CA VAL A 84 1.59 -5.49 -15.66
C VAL A 84 0.20 -6.08 -15.37
N PRO A 85 -0.01 -7.41 -15.53
CA PRO A 85 -1.32 -8.02 -15.34
C PRO A 85 -1.89 -7.86 -13.91
N LYS A 86 -1.00 -7.90 -12.92
CA LYS A 86 -1.31 -7.79 -11.49
C LYS A 86 -0.08 -7.35 -10.71
N VAL A 87 -0.28 -6.49 -9.71
CA VAL A 87 0.76 -6.10 -8.76
C VAL A 87 0.39 -6.63 -7.37
N SER A 88 1.25 -7.40 -6.71
CA SER A 88 0.94 -7.90 -5.38
C SER A 88 1.07 -6.81 -4.31
N GLU A 89 2.02 -5.88 -4.43
CA GLU A 89 2.18 -4.77 -3.50
C GLU A 89 2.61 -3.49 -4.24
N LEU A 90 1.81 -2.44 -4.13
CA LEU A 90 2.13 -1.10 -4.62
C LEU A 90 2.37 -0.18 -3.42
N LYS A 91 3.57 0.41 -3.34
CA LYS A 91 3.92 1.42 -2.33
C LYS A 91 4.15 2.76 -2.98
N ILE A 92 3.45 3.77 -2.50
CA ILE A 92 3.61 5.15 -2.92
C ILE A 92 4.11 5.91 -1.68
N TYR A 93 5.30 6.46 -1.80
CA TYR A 93 5.89 7.37 -0.82
C TYR A 93 5.63 8.82 -1.24
N PRO A 94 5.96 9.81 -0.40
CA PRO A 94 5.66 11.20 -0.70
C PRO A 94 6.39 11.73 -1.95
N ASN A 95 5.91 12.88 -2.45
CA ASN A 95 6.54 13.63 -3.54
C ASN A 95 6.62 12.90 -4.89
N CYS A 96 5.67 12.00 -5.16
CA CYS A 96 5.64 11.20 -6.40
C CYS A 96 4.84 11.84 -7.53
N ARG A 97 4.48 13.13 -7.46
CA ARG A 97 3.56 13.78 -8.42
C ARG A 97 3.95 13.59 -9.88
N ASN A 98 5.23 13.76 -10.20
CA ASN A 98 5.77 13.58 -11.56
C ASN A 98 5.62 12.14 -12.09
N ALA A 99 5.44 11.17 -11.20
CA ALA A 99 5.25 9.77 -11.57
C ALA A 99 3.84 9.51 -12.13
N PHE A 100 2.90 10.39 -11.77
CA PHE A 100 1.48 10.30 -12.10
C PHE A 100 0.99 11.42 -13.04
N SER A 101 1.74 12.53 -13.16
CA SER A 101 1.47 13.61 -14.11
C SER A 101 2.73 14.22 -14.75
N SER A 102 2.57 14.90 -15.88
CA SER A 102 3.67 15.50 -16.65
C SER A 102 4.13 16.89 -16.16
N SER A 103 3.74 17.33 -14.96
CA SER A 103 3.96 18.70 -14.47
C SER A 103 5.06 18.76 -13.41
N ILE A 104 5.97 19.73 -13.51
CA ILE A 104 7.20 19.83 -12.69
C ILE A 104 7.07 20.95 -11.65
N THR A 105 6.66 20.63 -10.43
CA THR A 105 6.68 21.54 -9.26
C THR A 105 6.99 20.81 -7.95
N SER A 106 7.50 21.51 -6.93
CA SER A 106 8.13 20.95 -5.71
C SER A 106 7.15 20.75 -4.53
N PHE A 107 7.36 19.70 -3.72
CA PHE A 107 6.57 19.31 -2.54
C PHE A 107 5.06 19.40 -2.76
N GLU A 108 4.57 18.49 -3.59
CA GLU A 108 3.17 18.43 -3.97
C GLU A 108 2.62 17.02 -3.73
N PRO A 109 1.30 16.88 -3.52
CA PRO A 109 0.64 15.60 -3.38
C PRO A 109 0.99 14.66 -4.53
N SER A 110 1.08 13.36 -4.27
CA SER A 110 1.45 12.36 -5.27
C SER A 110 0.43 12.28 -6.40
N PHE A 111 -0.82 12.64 -6.14
CA PHE A 111 -1.88 12.68 -7.15
C PHE A 111 -2.17 14.12 -7.55
N SER A 112 -2.17 14.41 -8.85
CA SER A 112 -2.46 15.76 -9.35
C SER A 112 -3.97 16.02 -9.44
N ASN A 113 -4.78 14.96 -9.54
CA ASN A 113 -6.22 15.03 -9.66
C ASN A 113 -6.88 13.72 -9.17
N ARG A 114 -8.21 13.75 -9.06
CA ARG A 114 -8.99 12.60 -8.58
C ARG A 114 -9.00 11.42 -9.54
N GLU A 115 -8.85 11.64 -10.85
CA GLU A 115 -8.85 10.56 -11.85
C GLU A 115 -7.59 9.68 -11.71
N GLU A 116 -6.42 10.31 -11.54
CA GLU A 116 -5.15 9.61 -11.26
C GLU A 116 -5.24 8.77 -9.99
N PHE A 117 -5.75 9.38 -8.91
CA PHE A 117 -5.98 8.69 -7.65
C PHE A 117 -6.92 7.49 -7.83
N GLN A 118 -8.07 7.67 -8.48
CA GLN A 118 -9.04 6.58 -8.70
C GLN A 118 -8.45 5.45 -9.54
N ARG A 119 -7.64 5.77 -10.56
CA ARG A 119 -6.97 4.75 -11.38
C ARG A 119 -6.03 3.88 -10.56
N VAL A 120 -5.26 4.48 -9.64
CA VAL A 120 -4.42 3.72 -8.71
C VAL A 120 -5.26 2.97 -7.68
N TRP A 121 -6.24 3.64 -7.07
CA TRP A 121 -7.10 3.09 -6.01
C TRP A 121 -7.90 1.85 -6.44
N MET A 122 -8.33 1.84 -7.71
CA MET A 122 -9.11 0.75 -8.31
C MET A 122 -8.25 -0.27 -9.06
N SER A 123 -6.94 -0.07 -9.14
CA SER A 123 -6.03 -0.96 -9.87
C SER A 123 -6.02 -2.38 -9.27
N ASN A 124 -5.60 -3.36 -10.08
CA ASN A 124 -5.55 -4.77 -9.68
C ASN A 124 -4.33 -5.05 -8.77
N VAL A 125 -4.43 -4.54 -7.53
CA VAL A 125 -3.40 -4.62 -6.51
C VAL A 125 -3.91 -5.43 -5.31
N ASP A 126 -3.10 -6.35 -4.78
CA ASP A 126 -3.47 -7.06 -3.53
C ASP A 126 -3.25 -6.15 -2.31
N CYS A 127 -2.07 -5.52 -2.19
CA CYS A 127 -1.74 -4.60 -1.11
C CYS A 127 -1.37 -3.22 -1.65
N LEU A 128 -2.14 -2.19 -1.28
CA LEU A 128 -1.85 -0.79 -1.62
C LEU A 128 -1.40 -0.05 -0.36
N CYS A 129 -0.20 0.53 -0.41
CA CYS A 129 0.33 1.37 0.65
C CYS A 129 0.56 2.79 0.13
N ILE A 130 0.01 3.78 0.83
CA ILE A 130 0.22 5.21 0.55
C ILE A 130 0.78 5.83 1.83
N TYR A 131 2.02 6.29 1.77
CA TYR A 131 2.75 6.84 2.92
C TYR A 131 2.99 8.34 2.75
N ASP A 132 2.75 9.06 3.85
CA ASP A 132 2.96 10.50 4.09
C ASP A 132 2.58 11.39 2.89
N ASP A 133 1.50 11.00 2.20
CA ASP A 133 0.97 11.65 1.01
C ASP A 133 -0.26 12.49 1.37
N ASP A 134 -0.37 13.68 0.79
CA ASP A 134 -1.50 14.57 1.06
C ASP A 134 -2.77 14.12 0.31
N LEU A 135 -3.44 13.11 0.86
CA LEU A 135 -4.73 12.62 0.38
C LEU A 135 -5.85 13.67 0.50
N SER A 136 -5.62 14.82 1.16
CA SER A 136 -6.59 15.91 1.19
C SER A 136 -6.73 16.59 -0.17
N SER A 137 -5.67 16.59 -0.98
CA SER A 137 -5.65 17.12 -2.34
C SER A 137 -6.65 16.46 -3.28
N VAL A 138 -6.93 15.17 -3.06
CA VAL A 138 -7.90 14.37 -3.81
C VAL A 138 -9.25 14.24 -3.08
N GLN A 139 -9.41 14.96 -1.96
CA GLN A 139 -10.61 14.95 -1.12
C GLN A 139 -10.99 13.53 -0.68
N PHE A 140 -9.99 12.74 -0.28
CA PHE A 140 -10.19 11.37 0.18
C PHE A 140 -11.20 11.31 1.33
N ASN A 141 -12.18 10.43 1.21
CA ASN A 141 -13.28 10.33 2.17
C ASN A 141 -13.72 8.87 2.39
N LEU A 142 -14.73 8.68 3.25
CA LEU A 142 -15.26 7.36 3.59
C LEU A 142 -15.71 6.55 2.36
N ASN A 143 -16.32 7.18 1.36
CA ASN A 143 -16.79 6.47 0.18
C ASN A 143 -15.64 5.87 -0.63
N ASP A 144 -14.50 6.56 -0.71
CA ASP A 144 -13.31 6.04 -1.37
C ASP A 144 -12.80 4.80 -0.62
N LEU A 145 -12.75 4.84 0.72
CA LEU A 145 -12.37 3.68 1.55
C LEU A 145 -13.31 2.49 1.35
N LEU A 146 -14.63 2.73 1.37
CA LEU A 146 -15.65 1.70 1.15
C LEU A 146 -15.58 1.08 -0.25
N ALA A 147 -15.24 1.89 -1.26
CA ALA A 147 -15.14 1.48 -2.66
C ALA A 147 -13.79 0.85 -3.04
N SER A 148 -12.84 0.76 -2.10
CA SER A 148 -11.53 0.14 -2.36
C SER A 148 -11.67 -1.26 -2.95
N ASN A 149 -10.71 -1.66 -3.79
CA ASN A 149 -10.63 -3.00 -4.37
C ASN A 149 -9.47 -3.84 -3.80
N ALA A 150 -8.64 -3.26 -2.93
CA ALA A 150 -7.49 -3.92 -2.35
C ALA A 150 -7.88 -4.99 -1.32
N VAL A 151 -7.00 -5.98 -1.13
CA VAL A 151 -7.08 -6.96 -0.04
C VAL A 151 -6.46 -6.37 1.24
N SER A 152 -5.43 -5.54 1.08
CA SER A 152 -4.72 -4.90 2.17
C SER A 152 -4.50 -3.42 1.86
N LEU A 153 -4.79 -2.55 2.82
CA LEU A 153 -4.55 -1.11 2.73
C LEU A 153 -3.66 -0.66 3.88
N GLU A 154 -2.59 0.07 3.58
CA GLU A 154 -1.77 0.78 4.57
C GLU A 154 -1.74 2.26 4.21
N LEU A 155 -2.36 3.11 5.03
CA LEU A 155 -2.53 4.53 4.73
C LEU A 155 -1.94 5.38 5.86
N SER A 156 -0.97 6.23 5.54
CA SER A 156 -0.46 7.24 6.47
C SER A 156 -1.28 8.52 6.40
N GLU A 157 -1.40 9.20 7.54
CA GLU A 157 -1.86 10.60 7.63
C GLU A 157 -3.22 10.88 6.96
N VAL A 158 -4.11 9.89 7.00
CA VAL A 158 -5.39 9.97 6.29
C VAL A 158 -6.21 11.15 6.82
N PRO A 159 -6.78 12.02 5.96
CA PRO A 159 -7.63 13.14 6.36
C PRO A 159 -9.04 12.66 6.77
N MET A 160 -9.11 11.61 7.58
CA MET A 160 -10.36 10.96 7.99
C MET A 160 -10.60 11.15 9.49
N SER A 161 -11.85 11.42 9.86
CA SER A 161 -12.25 11.54 11.25
C SER A 161 -12.44 10.17 11.91
N LEU A 162 -12.29 10.09 13.25
CA LEU A 162 -12.68 8.88 14.00
C LEU A 162 -14.14 8.49 13.77
N ARG A 163 -15.01 9.46 13.51
CA ARG A 163 -16.42 9.21 13.15
C ARG A 163 -16.53 8.46 11.83
N ASP A 164 -15.73 8.82 10.83
CA ASP A 164 -15.77 8.15 9.53
C ASP A 164 -15.15 6.76 9.61
N LEU A 165 -14.08 6.58 10.39
CA LEU A 165 -13.52 5.25 10.64
C LEU A 165 -14.50 4.34 11.41
N LYS A 166 -15.20 4.88 12.42
CA LYS A 166 -16.29 4.17 13.11
C LYS A 166 -17.40 3.75 12.13
N LYS A 167 -17.80 4.64 11.22
CA LYS A 167 -18.77 4.31 10.17
C LYS A 167 -18.24 3.22 9.25
N PHE A 168 -16.97 3.27 8.86
CA PHE A 168 -16.36 2.20 8.07
C PHE A 168 -16.50 0.84 8.75
N PHE A 169 -16.14 0.73 10.04
CA PHE A 169 -16.31 -0.52 10.78
C PHE A 169 -17.78 -0.95 10.89
N SER A 170 -18.70 0.00 11.08
CA SER A 170 -20.14 -0.28 11.04
C SER A 170 -20.59 -0.82 9.67
N CYS A 171 -20.10 -0.26 8.56
CA CYS A 171 -20.36 -0.78 7.22
C CYS A 171 -19.78 -2.18 7.04
N TRP A 172 -18.57 -2.44 7.55
CA TRP A 172 -17.98 -3.77 7.50
C TRP A 172 -18.82 -4.79 8.28
N LEU A 173 -19.25 -4.47 9.51
CA LEU A 173 -20.14 -5.31 10.31
C LEU A 173 -21.44 -5.68 9.58
N ASN A 174 -21.94 -4.78 8.73
CA ASN A 174 -23.16 -4.93 7.96
C ASN A 174 -22.97 -5.43 6.52
N LYS A 175 -21.74 -5.82 6.12
CA LYS A 175 -21.40 -6.26 4.75
C LYS A 175 -21.68 -5.23 3.65
N THR A 176 -21.60 -3.95 3.97
CA THR A 176 -21.75 -2.85 3.01
C THR A 176 -20.43 -2.15 2.67
N SER A 177 -19.30 -2.71 3.11
CA SER A 177 -17.94 -2.30 2.72
C SER A 177 -17.34 -3.22 1.64
N ASN A 178 -16.13 -2.90 1.18
CA ASN A 178 -15.29 -3.82 0.39
C ASN A 178 -15.19 -5.20 1.07
N HIS A 179 -15.66 -6.23 0.37
CA HIS A 179 -15.69 -7.62 0.84
C HIS A 179 -14.36 -8.35 0.69
N ARG A 180 -13.44 -7.81 -0.13
CA ARG A 180 -12.08 -8.33 -0.33
C ARG A 180 -11.10 -7.85 0.72
N LEU A 181 -11.42 -6.77 1.44
CA LEU A 181 -10.50 -6.19 2.41
C LEU A 181 -10.33 -7.10 3.62
N GLU A 182 -9.08 -7.49 3.86
CA GLU A 182 -8.65 -8.36 4.95
C GLU A 182 -7.77 -7.63 5.95
N HIS A 183 -7.06 -6.60 5.48
CA HIS A 183 -6.21 -5.78 6.33
C HIS A 183 -6.41 -4.29 6.02
N LEU A 184 -6.56 -3.48 7.06
CA LEU A 184 -6.51 -2.03 7.00
C LEU A 184 -5.61 -1.52 8.13
N SER A 185 -4.56 -0.81 7.78
CA SER A 185 -3.75 -0.02 8.70
C SER A 185 -3.90 1.44 8.35
N VAL A 186 -4.37 2.24 9.31
CA VAL A 186 -4.38 3.71 9.21
C VAL A 186 -3.57 4.29 10.34
N ASN A 187 -2.85 5.38 10.08
CA ASN A 187 -2.14 6.09 11.13
C ASN A 187 -2.54 7.57 11.19
N THR A 188 -2.37 8.17 12.37
CA THR A 188 -2.66 9.58 12.62
C THR A 188 -1.74 10.13 13.71
N PHE A 189 -1.47 11.44 13.66
CA PHE A 189 -0.74 12.17 14.72
C PHE A 189 -1.62 12.57 15.90
N LYS A 190 -2.92 12.24 15.87
CA LYS A 190 -3.87 12.57 16.93
C LYS A 190 -3.99 11.39 17.87
N ASP A 191 -4.05 11.69 19.17
CA ASP A 191 -4.43 10.68 20.17
C ASP A 191 -5.83 10.15 19.86
N ILE A 192 -5.99 8.83 19.97
CA ILE A 192 -7.22 8.13 19.66
C ILE A 192 -7.85 7.64 20.94
N ASN A 193 -9.10 8.03 21.16
CA ASN A 193 -9.91 7.42 22.19
C ASN A 193 -10.55 6.13 21.63
N GLU A 194 -10.03 4.98 22.05
CA GLU A 194 -10.48 3.66 21.64
C GLU A 194 -11.97 3.43 21.96
N ASP A 195 -12.42 3.86 23.14
CA ASP A 195 -13.81 3.71 23.57
C ASP A 195 -14.77 4.46 22.64
N VAL A 196 -14.42 5.68 22.22
CA VAL A 196 -15.24 6.47 21.29
C VAL A 196 -15.32 5.81 19.91
N LEU A 197 -14.20 5.27 19.41
CA LEU A 197 -14.15 4.60 18.12
C LEU A 197 -14.97 3.30 18.12
N LEU A 198 -14.92 2.56 19.22
CA LEU A 198 -15.50 1.21 19.34
C LEU A 198 -16.91 1.17 19.91
N ASP A 199 -17.36 2.26 20.53
CA ASP A 199 -18.71 2.40 21.08
C ASP A 199 -19.78 2.01 20.05
N GLY A 200 -20.75 1.18 20.45
CA GLY A 200 -21.82 0.71 19.57
C GLY A 200 -21.40 -0.28 18.48
N LEU A 201 -20.13 -0.69 18.38
CA LEU A 201 -19.67 -1.73 17.42
C LEU A 201 -19.77 -3.16 17.99
N GLY A 202 -20.13 -3.31 19.27
CA GLY A 202 -20.17 -4.62 19.95
C GLY A 202 -18.78 -5.26 20.11
N ALA A 203 -17.73 -4.43 20.19
CA ALA A 203 -16.35 -4.87 20.26
C ALA A 203 -16.05 -5.55 21.61
N THR A 204 -15.42 -6.73 21.58
CA THR A 204 -15.04 -7.48 22.79
C THR A 204 -13.55 -7.39 23.02
N ARG A 205 -13.13 -6.83 24.16
CA ARG A 205 -11.71 -6.69 24.49
C ARG A 205 -11.04 -8.05 24.73
N PHE A 206 -9.83 -8.22 24.22
CA PHE A 206 -8.91 -9.30 24.60
C PHE A 206 -7.59 -8.72 25.10
N THR A 207 -6.93 -9.43 26.01
CA THR A 207 -5.65 -9.01 26.62
C THR A 207 -4.49 -9.96 26.33
N GLU A 208 -4.78 -11.12 25.73
CA GLU A 208 -3.78 -12.11 25.35
C GLU A 208 -2.88 -11.55 24.24
N ASN A 209 -1.59 -11.87 24.32
CA ASN A 209 -0.67 -11.62 23.21
C ASN A 209 -1.08 -12.50 22.04
N ARG A 210 -1.30 -11.87 20.88
CA ARG A 210 -1.62 -12.56 19.64
C ARG A 210 -0.61 -12.17 18.58
N THR A 211 0.04 -13.16 17.98
CA THR A 211 0.84 -12.98 16.78
C THR A 211 -0.06 -13.13 15.56
N ARG A 212 -0.01 -12.17 14.63
CA ARG A 212 -0.70 -12.27 13.35
C ARG A 212 0.32 -12.20 12.22
N GLU A 213 0.17 -13.14 11.30
CA GLU A 213 0.85 -13.11 10.02
C GLU A 213 0.11 -12.14 9.10
N PHE A 214 0.77 -11.05 8.74
CA PHE A 214 0.34 -10.19 7.67
C PHE A 214 0.90 -10.79 6.39
N ARG A 215 0.05 -10.96 5.38
CA ARG A 215 0.49 -11.19 4.00
C ARG A 215 1.19 -9.93 3.50
N SER A 216 2.41 -9.72 3.97
CA SER A 216 3.36 -8.82 3.34
C SER A 216 3.96 -9.60 2.18
N THR A 217 3.96 -9.02 0.98
CA THR A 217 4.57 -9.66 -0.19
C THR A 217 6.11 -9.65 -0.11
N ASN A 218 6.69 -9.09 0.96
CA ASN A 218 8.11 -9.14 1.29
C ASN A 218 8.64 -10.60 1.34
N MET A 219 9.96 -10.75 1.27
CA MET A 219 10.62 -12.08 1.30
C MET A 219 10.33 -12.88 2.58
N PHE A 220 9.86 -12.20 3.63
CA PHE A 220 9.43 -12.79 4.89
C PHE A 220 8.03 -12.26 5.21
N PRO A 221 7.12 -13.10 5.71
CA PRO A 221 5.87 -12.62 6.27
C PRO A 221 6.18 -11.59 7.34
N LYS A 222 5.42 -10.48 7.34
CA LYS A 222 5.50 -9.56 8.47
C LYS A 222 4.63 -10.17 9.57
N PHE A 223 5.25 -10.53 10.67
CA PHE A 223 4.53 -10.86 11.88
C PHE A 223 4.43 -9.60 12.71
N THR A 224 3.21 -9.22 13.05
CA THR A 224 3.02 -8.19 14.08
C THR A 224 2.46 -8.88 15.30
N GLU A 225 3.18 -8.73 16.41
CA GLU A 225 2.71 -9.13 17.72
C GLU A 225 1.96 -7.96 18.33
N PHE A 226 0.75 -8.24 18.80
CA PHE A 226 -0.05 -7.25 19.51
C PHE A 226 -0.38 -7.77 20.89
N ALA A 227 -0.18 -6.92 21.88
CA ALA A 227 -0.63 -7.15 23.24
C ALA A 227 -2.05 -6.61 23.40
N GLY A 228 -3.04 -7.50 23.28
CA GLY A 228 -4.45 -7.15 23.38
C GLY A 228 -5.03 -6.45 22.14
N GLY A 229 -6.30 -6.09 22.26
CA GLY A 229 -7.10 -5.46 21.20
C GLY A 229 -8.58 -5.76 21.39
N PHE A 230 -9.35 -5.66 20.29
CA PHE A 230 -10.79 -5.83 20.31
C PHE A 230 -11.27 -6.72 19.16
N ASP A 231 -12.10 -7.70 19.49
CA ASP A 231 -12.73 -8.58 18.50
C ASP A 231 -14.07 -8.01 18.07
N LEU A 232 -14.26 -7.97 16.75
CA LEU A 232 -15.50 -7.63 16.09
C LEU A 232 -16.08 -8.86 15.41
N ARG A 233 -17.41 -8.98 15.41
CA ARG A 233 -18.13 -10.05 14.72
C ARG A 233 -19.10 -9.47 13.72
N ARG A 234 -18.85 -9.72 12.44
CA ARG A 234 -19.72 -9.34 11.33
C ARG A 234 -21.03 -10.14 11.37
N ILE A 235 -22.07 -9.62 10.70
CA ILE A 235 -23.41 -10.24 10.66
C ILE A 235 -23.41 -11.69 10.11
N ASP A 236 -22.43 -12.06 9.28
CA ASP A 236 -22.26 -13.42 8.76
C ASP A 236 -21.36 -14.31 9.63
N GLY A 237 -20.98 -13.84 10.82
CA GLY A 237 -20.11 -14.55 11.75
C GLY A 237 -18.62 -14.37 11.50
N GLN A 238 -18.22 -13.69 10.42
CA GLN A 238 -16.83 -13.37 10.15
C GLN A 238 -16.23 -12.55 11.28
N LEU A 239 -15.09 -12.98 11.81
CA LEU A 239 -14.39 -12.26 12.88
C LEU A 239 -13.33 -11.34 12.32
N ALA A 240 -13.13 -10.21 12.98
CA ALA A 240 -11.98 -9.34 12.79
C ALA A 240 -11.43 -8.86 14.13
N ALA A 241 -10.18 -8.40 14.14
CA ALA A 241 -9.54 -7.77 15.28
C ALA A 241 -9.22 -6.32 14.95
N ILE A 242 -9.46 -5.41 15.90
CA ILE A 242 -8.91 -4.06 15.90
C ILE A 242 -7.81 -4.02 16.96
N THR A 243 -6.65 -3.49 16.56
CA THR A 243 -5.52 -3.27 17.47
C THR A 243 -5.00 -1.85 17.32
N PHE A 244 -4.46 -1.34 18.42
CA PHE A 244 -3.88 -0.01 18.48
C PHE A 244 -2.39 -0.14 18.75
N GLY A 245 -1.58 0.60 17.99
CA GLY A 245 -0.14 0.73 18.23
C GLY A 245 0.19 2.19 18.40
N ASN A 246 1.11 2.51 19.31
CA ASN A 246 1.56 3.88 19.49
C ASN A 246 3.07 3.96 19.37
N THR A 247 3.55 4.91 18.56
CA THR A 247 4.95 5.35 18.55
C THR A 247 5.02 6.76 19.15
N PHE A 248 6.22 7.36 19.24
CA PHE A 248 6.40 8.67 19.87
C PHE A 248 5.52 9.79 19.29
N TRP A 249 5.09 9.68 18.02
CA TRP A 249 4.30 10.73 17.35
C TRP A 249 3.03 10.21 16.68
N THR A 250 2.87 8.90 16.55
CA THR A 250 1.88 8.33 15.64
C THR A 250 1.11 7.19 16.30
N THR A 251 -0.21 7.31 16.28
CA THR A 251 -1.11 6.21 16.63
C THR A 251 -1.52 5.47 15.37
N TYR A 252 -1.42 4.15 15.41
CA TYR A 252 -1.82 3.21 14.38
C TYR A 252 -3.09 2.50 14.81
N ILE A 253 -4.05 2.40 13.90
CA ILE A 253 -5.20 1.53 14.03
C ILE A 253 -5.06 0.46 12.96
N ASN A 254 -4.95 -0.80 13.40
CA ASN A 254 -4.95 -1.95 12.50
C ASN A 254 -6.26 -2.69 12.65
N PHE A 255 -6.82 -3.10 11.52
CA PHE A 255 -8.02 -3.90 11.40
C PHE A 255 -7.72 -5.15 10.56
N ASP A 256 -7.99 -6.32 11.11
CA ASP A 256 -7.58 -7.61 10.56
C ASP A 256 -8.72 -8.63 10.55
N VAL A 257 -9.14 -9.05 9.36
CA VAL A 257 -10.14 -10.11 9.18
C VAL A 257 -9.49 -11.48 9.42
N ARG A 258 -10.11 -12.30 10.27
CA ARG A 258 -9.65 -13.66 10.58
C ARG A 258 -10.12 -14.63 9.53
N ARG A 259 -9.26 -15.48 8.98
CA ARG A 259 -9.70 -16.60 8.16
C ARG A 259 -9.74 -17.88 8.98
#